data_AF-A0A5C9CVQ9-F1
#
_entry.id   AF-A0A5C9CVQ9-F1
#
_cell.length_a   1.000
_cell.length_b   1.000
_cell.length_c   1.000
_cell.angle_alpha   90.00
_cell.angle_beta   90.00
_cell.angle_gamma   90.00
#
_symmetry.space_group_name_H-M   'P 1'
#
loop_
_entity.id
_entity.type
_entity.pdbx_description
1 polymer ?
#
loop_
_entity_poly.entity_id
_entity_poly.type
_entity_poly.pdbx_seq_one_letter_code
_entity_poly.pdbx_strand_id
1 'polypeptide(L)'
;MKNNLRPALILFAVLTFLTGVVYPLLVTGVAQTLFPTQAHGSLLLRDGKPVGSALIGQNSSGVAPLLPARWPTTPVPPVAPTRDR
;
A
#
# COMPACT_ATOMS: atom_id res chain seq x y z
N MET A 1 1.89 29.07 -41.76
CA MET A 1 1.66 28.59 -40.37
C MET A 1 2.51 27.35 -40.16
N LYS A 2 3.40 27.32 -39.16
CA LYS A 2 4.32 26.18 -38.94
C LYS A 2 3.51 24.99 -38.43
N ASN A 3 3.64 23.80 -39.04
CA ASN A 3 2.94 22.59 -38.61
C ASN A 3 3.43 22.14 -37.22
N ASN A 4 2.79 22.64 -36.16
CA ASN A 4 3.16 22.40 -34.76
C ASN A 4 2.77 21.00 -34.23
N LEU A 5 2.13 20.17 -35.06
CA LEU A 5 1.63 18.86 -34.65
C LEU A 5 2.78 17.88 -34.32
N ARG A 6 3.86 17.91 -35.12
CA ARG A 6 5.07 17.11 -34.87
C ARG A 6 5.76 17.47 -33.54
N PRO A 7 6.10 18.75 -33.27
CA PRO A 7 6.75 19.10 -32.00
C PRO A 7 5.83 18.90 -30.79
N ALA A 8 4.51 19.08 -30.92
CA ALA A 8 3.57 18.81 -29.84
C ALA A 8 3.55 17.32 -29.44
N LEU A 9 3.52 16.40 -30.41
CA LEU A 9 3.56 14.95 -30.14
C LEU A 9 4.88 14.53 -29.51
N ILE A 10 6.01 15.08 -29.98
CA ILE A 10 7.33 14.77 -29.41
C ILE A 10 7.40 15.26 -27.96
N LEU A 11 6.99 16.50 -27.70
CA LEU A 11 7.02 17.06 -26.35
C LEU A 11 6.11 16.27 -25.41
N PHE A 12 4.91 15.88 -25.87
CA PHE A 12 3.99 15.05 -25.08
C PHE A 12 4.61 13.69 -24.75
N ALA A 13 5.20 13.01 -25.73
CA ALA A 13 5.84 11.71 -25.54
C ALA A 13 7.04 11.80 -24.59
N VAL A 14 7.89 12.81 -24.76
CA VAL A 14 9.03 13.09 -23.89
C VAL A 14 8.57 13.34 -22.46
N LEU A 15 7.57 14.20 -22.26
CA LEU A 15 7.08 14.52 -20.92
C LEU A 15 6.45 13.30 -20.25
N THR A 16 5.68 12.51 -20.99
CA THR A 16 5.07 11.25 -20.51
C THR A 16 6.15 10.25 -20.09
N PHE A 17 7.21 10.10 -20.88
CA PHE A 17 8.30 9.19 -20.53
C PHE A 17 9.07 9.69 -19.31
N LEU A 18 9.32 11.00 -19.23
CA LEU A 18 10.05 11.60 -18.13
C LEU A 18 9.30 11.46 -16.80
N THR A 19 8.00 11.72 -16.79
CA THR A 19 7.18 11.66 -15.57
C THR A 19 6.70 10.24 -15.25
N GLY A 20 6.46 9.41 -16.26
CA GLY A 20 5.93 8.06 -16.08
C GLY A 20 6.99 6.99 -15.86
N VAL A 21 8.22 7.20 -16.33
CA VAL A 21 9.31 6.21 -16.25
C VAL A 21 10.48 6.77 -15.47
N VAL A 22 11.06 7.87 -15.94
CA VAL A 22 12.31 8.39 -15.37
C VAL A 22 12.13 8.82 -13.91
N TYR A 23 11.08 9.59 -13.63
CA TYR A 23 10.77 10.07 -12.28
C TYR A 23 10.53 8.95 -11.27
N PRO A 24 9.59 7.99 -11.49
CA PRO A 24 9.34 6.94 -10.51
C PRO A 24 10.54 6.01 -10.31
N LEU A 25 11.33 5.74 -11.36
CA LEU A 25 12.56 4.94 -11.22
C LEU A 25 13.61 5.66 -10.36
N LEU A 26 13.83 6.96 -10.59
CA LEU A 26 14.73 7.76 -9.77
C LEU A 26 14.27 7.80 -8.31
N VAL A 27 13.00 8.14 -8.08
CA VAL A 27 12.47 8.25 -6.71
C VAL A 27 12.49 6.91 -5.99
N THR A 28 12.05 5.83 -6.64
CA THR A 28 12.04 4.49 -6.05
C THR A 28 13.46 3.98 -5.80
N GLY A 29 14.36 4.19 -6.76
CA GLY A 29 15.77 3.82 -6.61
C GLY A 29 16.43 4.54 -5.43
N VAL A 30 16.27 5.86 -5.35
CA VAL A 30 16.80 6.67 -4.24
C VAL A 30 16.17 6.23 -2.91
N ALA A 31 14.84 6.05 -2.86
CA ALA A 31 14.13 5.62 -1.66
C ALA A 31 14.59 4.24 -1.16
N GLN A 32 14.84 3.29 -2.06
CA GLN A 32 15.37 1.97 -1.68
C GLN A 32 16.81 2.05 -1.15
N THR A 33 17.65 2.93 -1.70
CA THR A 33 19.04 3.08 -1.22
C THR A 33 19.15 3.75 0.15
N LEU A 34 18.31 4.76 0.42
CA LEU A 34 18.39 5.53 1.67
C LEU A 34 17.48 4.97 2.77
N PHE A 35 16.30 4.46 2.41
CA PHE A 35 15.25 4.07 3.36
C PHE A 35 14.53 2.78 2.93
N PRO A 36 15.23 1.64 2.82
CA PRO A 36 14.66 0.39 2.31
C PRO A 36 13.49 -0.12 3.17
N THR A 37 13.58 0.01 4.50
CA THR A 37 12.53 -0.45 5.41
C THR A 37 11.21 0.31 5.26
N GLN A 38 11.28 1.60 4.92
CA GLN A 38 10.11 2.47 4.74
C GLN A 38 9.57 2.37 3.31
N ALA A 39 10.44 2.26 2.31
CA ALA A 39 10.06 2.08 0.91
C ALA A 39 9.28 0.77 0.67
N HIS A 40 9.52 -0.25 1.48
CA HIS A 40 8.78 -1.51 1.45
C HIS A 40 7.48 -1.48 2.27
N GLY A 41 7.05 -0.32 2.77
CA GLY A 41 5.81 -0.17 3.52
C GLY A 41 5.95 -0.39 5.02
N SER A 42 7.16 -0.29 5.59
CA SER A 42 7.42 -0.44 7.03
C SER A 42 6.91 -1.76 7.59
N LEU A 43 7.27 -2.85 6.91
CA LEU A 43 6.87 -4.21 7.28
C LEU A 43 7.46 -4.61 8.64
N LEU A 44 6.60 -5.00 9.58
CA LEU A 44 6.98 -5.56 10.87
C LEU A 44 7.17 -7.07 10.74
N LEU A 45 8.41 -7.51 10.97
CA LEU A 45 8.80 -8.92 10.98
C LEU A 45 8.82 -9.40 12.43
N ARG A 46 8.10 -10.49 12.73
CA ARG A 46 8.12 -11.19 14.02
C ARG A 46 8.43 -12.65 13.72
N ASP A 47 9.54 -13.15 14.27
CA ASP A 47 10.02 -14.53 14.07
C ASP A 47 10.17 -14.93 12.59
N GLY A 48 10.68 -14.02 11.76
CA GLY A 48 10.92 -14.25 10.33
C GLY A 48 9.65 -14.27 9.47
N LYS A 49 8.47 -14.04 10.04
CA LYS A 49 7.21 -13.94 9.32
C LYS A 49 6.75 -12.47 9.26
N PRO A 50 6.27 -11.98 8.10
CA PRO A 50 5.68 -10.65 7.99
C PRO A 50 4.33 -10.63 8.73
N VAL A 51 4.28 -9.97 9.89
CA VAL A 51 3.08 -9.96 10.76
C VAL A 51 2.22 -8.71 10.50
N GLY A 52 2.76 -7.69 9.83
CA GLY A 52 1.99 -6.52 9.38
C GLY A 52 2.87 -5.37 8.94
N SER A 53 2.35 -4.15 8.95
CA SER A 53 3.15 -2.93 8.79
C SER A 53 2.92 -1.97 9.95
N ALA A 54 3.96 -1.22 10.32
CA ALA A 54 3.87 -0.24 11.40
C ALA A 54 2.86 0.88 11.13
N LEU A 55 2.50 1.06 9.86
CA LEU A 55 1.60 2.12 9.37
C LEU A 55 0.15 1.63 9.20
N ILE A 56 -0.10 0.32 9.14
CA ILE A 56 -1.44 -0.26 9.01
C ILE A 56 -1.81 -0.92 10.33
N GLY A 57 -2.75 -0.32 11.06
CA GLY A 57 -3.33 -0.92 12.25
C GLY A 57 -4.12 -2.19 11.88
N GLN A 58 -3.54 -3.36 12.12
CA GLN A 58 -4.27 -4.61 11.97
C GLN A 58 -5.22 -4.80 13.16
N ASN A 59 -6.50 -5.08 12.87
CA ASN A 59 -7.46 -5.52 13.88
C ASN A 59 -6.97 -6.85 14.45
N SER A 60 -6.37 -6.82 15.64
CA SER A 60 -5.87 -8.01 16.31
C SER A 60 -7.06 -8.85 16.77
N SER A 61 -7.35 -9.91 16.02
CA SER A 61 -8.35 -10.93 16.31
C SER A 61 -8.01 -11.64 17.62
N GLY A 62 -8.39 -11.03 18.74
CA GLY A 62 -8.09 -11.48 20.10
C GLY A 62 -8.76 -10.59 21.15
N VAL A 63 -9.14 -9.38 20.78
CA VAL A 63 -10.12 -8.56 21.49
C VAL A 63 -11.44 -8.66 20.73
N ALA A 64 -12.51 -9.07 21.43
CA ALA A 64 -13.86 -8.94 20.92
C ALA A 64 -14.04 -7.51 20.38
N PRO A 65 -14.50 -7.32 19.13
CA PRO A 65 -14.57 -6.00 18.53
C PRO A 65 -15.36 -5.05 19.45
N LEU A 66 -14.70 -4.01 19.98
CA LEU A 66 -15.36 -3.01 20.85
C LEU A 66 -16.45 -2.19 20.15
N LEU A 67 -16.67 -2.39 18.85
CA LEU A 67 -17.81 -1.82 18.13
C LEU A 67 -18.46 -2.95 17.32
N PRO A 68 -19.80 -3.02 17.30
CA PRO A 68 -20.53 -4.01 16.55
C PRO A 68 -20.17 -3.89 15.06
N ALA A 69 -19.64 -4.97 14.47
CA ALA A 69 -19.55 -5.21 13.02
C ALA A 69 -19.33 -3.96 12.12
N ARG A 70 -18.30 -3.15 12.40
CA ARG A 70 -18.05 -1.90 11.66
C ARG A 70 -17.30 -2.07 10.33
N TRP A 71 -16.86 -3.27 9.99
CA TRP A 71 -16.21 -3.56 8.69
C TRP A 71 -17.13 -4.45 7.85
N PRO A 72 -17.44 -4.08 6.60
CA PRO A 72 -18.39 -4.82 5.76
C PRO A 72 -17.93 -6.25 5.39
N THR A 73 -16.65 -6.58 5.60
CA THR A 73 -16.01 -7.75 5.00
C THR A 73 -15.79 -8.92 5.96
N THR A 74 -16.04 -8.77 7.25
CA THR A 74 -15.91 -9.89 8.20
C THR A 74 -17.20 -10.70 8.25
N PRO A 75 -17.19 -12.00 7.86
CA PRO A 75 -18.29 -12.89 8.15
C PRO A 75 -18.47 -12.93 9.68
N VAL A 76 -19.68 -12.68 10.15
CA VAL A 76 -20.01 -12.82 11.57
C VAL A 76 -19.77 -14.30 11.93
N PRO A 77 -18.82 -14.63 12.82
CA PRO A 77 -18.65 -16.01 13.22
C PRO A 77 -19.92 -16.49 13.91
N PRO A 78 -20.37 -17.73 13.69
CA PRO A 78 -21.49 -18.29 14.42
C PRO A 78 -21.19 -18.19 15.92
N VAL A 79 -22.08 -17.55 16.68
CA VAL A 79 -21.97 -17.46 18.13
C VAL A 79 -21.91 -18.89 18.67
N ALA A 80 -20.74 -19.31 19.15
CA ALA A 80 -20.61 -20.58 19.83
C ALA A 80 -21.52 -20.55 21.07
N PRO A 81 -22.35 -21.58 21.31
CA PRO A 81 -23.19 -21.60 22.49
C PRO A 81 -22.27 -21.53 23.71
N THR A 82 -22.42 -20.46 24.48
CA THR A 82 -21.80 -20.31 25.79
C THR A 82 -22.17 -21.53 26.60
N ARG A 83 -21.21 -22.45 26.77
CA ARG A 83 -21.36 -23.55 27.72
C ARG A 83 -21.28 -22.91 29.10
N ASP A 84 -22.45 -22.58 29.63
CA ASP A 84 -22.69 -22.18 31.01
C ASP A 84 -21.84 -23.07 31.93
N ARG A 85 -20.96 -22.43 32.71
CA ARG A 85 -20.25 -23.04 33.82
C ARG A 85 -19.93 -22.00 34.87
#